data_AF-A0A7Z7CYR6-F1
#
_entry.id   AF-A0A7Z7CYR6-F1
#
_cell.length_a   1.000
_cell.length_b   1.000
_cell.length_c   1.000
_cell.angle_alpha   90.00
_cell.angle_beta   90.00
_cell.angle_gamma   90.00
#
_symmetry.space_group_name_H-M   'P 1'
#
loop_
_entity.id
_entity.type
_entity.pdbx_description
1 polymer ?
#
loop_
_entity_poly.entity_id
_entity_poly.type
_entity_poly.pdbx_seq_one_letter_code
_entity_poly.pdbx_strand_id
1 'polypeptide(L)'
;MNPRPRLTRSIPFWLLVAGSLASVGVGSYVLTTNIGTMVTTLTDGTATGVEVYAGQVWGVLGAILIGVGLIGLALALTLGALRAFAPAPTVEVIEAAAWDEPVEATSPVAPVAEAPAETVVAPAPAADTEVAETPVTR
;
A
#
# COMPACT_ATOMS: atom_id res chain seq x y z
N MET A 1 6.75 -1.13 -20.42
CA MET A 1 6.75 0.20 -19.78
C MET A 1 6.54 0.01 -18.28
N ASN A 2 7.44 0.49 -17.42
CA ASN A 2 7.24 0.40 -15.96
C ASN A 2 6.71 1.75 -15.45
N PRO A 3 5.43 1.88 -15.11
CA PRO A 3 4.87 3.14 -14.66
C PRO A 3 5.48 3.51 -13.30
N ARG A 4 6.31 4.57 -13.27
CA ARG A 4 6.89 5.05 -12.01
C ARG A 4 5.79 5.67 -11.13
N PRO A 5 5.53 5.14 -9.93
CA PRO A 5 4.47 5.66 -9.06
C PRO A 5 4.75 7.11 -8.64
N ARG A 6 3.71 7.95 -8.63
CA ARG A 6 3.78 9.34 -8.16
C ARG A 6 4.20 9.36 -6.69
N LEU A 7 5.13 10.24 -6.29
CA LEU A 7 5.58 10.37 -4.89
C LEU A 7 4.43 10.61 -3.89
N THR A 8 3.39 11.32 -4.32
CA THR A 8 2.16 11.55 -3.52
C THR A 8 1.37 10.27 -3.22
N ARG A 9 1.57 9.21 -4.01
CA ARG A 9 1.00 7.87 -3.81
C ARG A 9 2.03 6.89 -3.23
N SER A 10 3.24 7.36 -2.93
CA SER A 10 4.33 6.52 -2.45
C SER A 10 4.17 6.26 -0.96
N ILE A 11 3.89 5.00 -0.61
CA ILE A 11 3.84 4.51 0.78
C ILE A 11 5.12 4.87 1.55
N PRO A 12 6.36 4.63 1.04
CA PRO A 12 7.56 4.97 1.81
C PRO A 12 7.72 6.47 2.06
N PHE A 13 7.25 7.33 1.15
CA PHE A 13 7.25 8.78 1.38
C PHE A 13 6.33 9.16 2.54
N TRP A 14 5.11 8.62 2.57
CA TRP A 14 4.17 8.89 3.65
C TRP A 14 4.61 8.27 4.98
N LEU A 15 5.24 7.09 4.97
CA LEU A 15 5.86 6.52 6.18
C LEU A 15 6.96 7.41 6.72
N LEU A 16 7.81 7.96 5.85
CA LEU A 16 8.83 8.92 6.26
C LEU A 16 8.19 10.16 6.88
N VAL A 17 7.24 10.81 6.19
CA VAL A 17 6.59 12.03 6.69
C VAL A 17 5.84 11.78 8.00
N ALA A 18 4.95 10.78 8.03
CA ALA A 18 4.14 10.48 9.20
C ALA A 18 5.00 9.98 10.37
N GLY A 19 5.99 9.12 10.10
CA GLY A 19 6.94 8.63 11.10
C GLY A 19 7.79 9.75 11.67
N SER A 20 8.26 10.69 10.84
CA SER A 20 8.98 11.87 11.30
C SER A 20 8.13 12.78 12.17
N LEU A 21 6.88 13.04 11.77
CA LEU A 21 5.96 13.88 12.55
C LEU A 21 5.59 13.21 13.87
N ALA A 22 5.34 11.90 13.86
CA ALA A 22 5.11 11.11 15.06
C ALA A 22 6.34 11.12 15.99
N SER A 23 7.55 10.98 15.45
CA SER A 23 8.79 11.03 16.22
C SER A 23 8.99 12.38 16.91
N VAL A 24 8.70 13.49 16.22
CA VAL A 24 8.71 14.83 16.85
C VAL A 24 7.67 14.92 17.95
N GLY A 25 6.42 14.53 17.67
CA GLY A 25 5.34 14.61 18.67
C GLY A 25 5.61 13.78 19.92
N VAL A 26 6.01 12.52 19.76
CA VAL A 26 6.36 11.62 20.87
C VAL A 26 7.59 12.13 21.61
N GLY A 27 8.62 12.57 20.89
CA GLY A 27 9.83 13.12 21.51
C GLY A 27 9.54 14.37 22.35
N SER A 28 8.73 15.30 21.82
CA SER A 28 8.27 16.49 22.55
C SER A 28 7.43 16.14 23.76
N TYR A 29 6.52 15.18 23.65
CA TYR A 29 5.70 14.72 24.79
C TYR A 29 6.58 14.14 25.90
N VAL A 30 7.50 13.23 25.57
CA VAL A 30 8.42 12.62 26.54
C VAL A 30 9.29 13.69 27.20
N LEU A 31 9.87 14.60 26.41
CA LEU A 31 10.75 15.64 26.93
C LEU A 31 10.03 16.59 27.89
N THR A 32 8.88 17.11 27.48
CA THR A 32 8.10 18.07 28.29
C THR A 32 7.57 17.45 29.58
N THR A 33 7.10 16.20 29.52
CA THR A 33 6.61 15.50 30.70
C THR A 33 7.72 15.29 31.74
N ASN A 34 8.92 14.86 31.29
CA ASN A 34 10.03 14.62 32.22
C ASN A 34 10.58 15.91 32.84
N ILE A 35 10.74 16.97 32.04
CA ILE A 35 11.13 18.28 32.56
C ILE A 35 10.07 18.80 33.55
N GLY A 36 8.78 18.66 33.23
CA GLY A 36 7.68 19.05 34.10
C GLY A 36 7.69 18.32 35.44
N THR A 37 7.88 16.99 35.43
CA THR A 37 7.99 16.19 36.66
C THR A 37 9.19 16.64 37.49
N MET A 38 10.38 16.81 36.90
CA MET A 38 11.55 17.29 37.63
C MET A 38 11.33 18.67 38.25
N VAL A 39 10.78 19.62 37.48
CA VAL A 39 10.51 20.96 37.99
C VAL A 39 9.55 20.90 39.18
N THR A 40 8.50 20.09 39.08
CA THR A 40 7.50 19.93 40.14
C THR A 40 8.13 19.33 41.39
N THR A 41 8.82 18.21 41.27
CA THR A 41 9.39 17.50 42.43
C THR A 41 10.56 18.25 43.07
N LEU A 42 11.34 18.99 42.28
CA LEU A 42 12.37 19.88 42.81
C LEU A 42 11.77 21.07 43.56
N THR A 43 10.66 21.63 43.06
CA THR A 43 9.96 22.74 43.72
C THR A 43 9.29 22.28 45.02
N ASP A 44 8.71 21.08 45.01
CA ASP A 44 8.02 20.50 46.16
C ASP A 44 8.98 19.84 47.18
N GLY A 45 10.28 19.78 46.88
CA GLY A 45 11.29 19.16 47.74
C GLY A 45 11.17 17.63 47.85
N THR A 46 10.43 16.99 46.95
CA THR A 46 10.14 15.55 46.94
C THR A 46 10.97 14.77 45.92
N ALA A 47 11.87 15.45 45.20
CA ALA A 47 12.72 14.82 44.19
C ALA A 47 13.57 13.69 44.78
N THR A 48 13.42 12.49 44.23
CA THR A 48 14.28 11.35 44.49
C THR A 48 15.31 11.19 43.37
N GLY A 49 16.31 10.33 43.58
CA GLY A 49 17.29 10.02 42.54
C GLY A 49 16.65 9.44 41.26
N VAL A 50 15.47 8.82 41.35
CA VAL A 50 14.78 8.28 40.18
C VAL A 50 14.28 9.40 39.27
N GLU A 51 13.65 10.44 39.82
CA GLU A 51 13.13 11.54 39.01
C GLU A 51 14.25 12.33 38.32
N VAL A 52 15.42 12.43 38.95
CA VAL A 52 16.56 13.17 38.38
C VAL A 52 17.36 12.31 37.39
N TYR A 53 17.79 11.11 37.78
CA TYR A 53 18.65 10.28 36.92
C TYR A 53 17.88 9.56 35.82
N ALA A 54 16.73 8.95 36.12
CA ALA A 54 15.93 8.30 35.08
C ALA A 54 15.26 9.34 34.19
N GLY A 55 14.77 10.44 34.78
CA GLY A 55 14.17 11.54 34.02
C GLY A 55 15.15 12.17 33.02
N GLN A 56 16.45 12.25 33.35
CA GLN A 56 17.46 12.77 32.43
C GLN A 56 17.63 11.86 31.21
N VAL A 57 17.68 10.55 31.40
CA VAL A 57 17.78 9.58 30.30
C VAL A 57 16.55 9.68 29.39
N TRP A 58 15.35 9.80 29.97
CA TRP A 58 14.12 10.01 29.21
C TRP A 58 14.11 11.34 28.47
N GLY A 59 14.62 12.42 29.08
CA GLY A 59 14.78 13.71 28.43
C GLY A 59 15.71 13.64 27.21
N VAL A 60 16.86 12.98 27.36
CA VAL A 60 17.80 12.75 26.23
C VAL A 60 17.15 11.95 25.12
N LEU A 61 16.42 10.88 25.45
CA LEU A 61 15.66 10.10 24.47
C LEU A 61 14.64 10.97 23.73
N GLY A 62 13.87 11.79 24.45
CA GLY A 62 12.93 12.73 23.87
C GLY A 62 13.59 13.70 22.88
N ALA A 63 14.74 14.27 23.26
CA ALA A 63 15.51 15.16 22.40
C ALA A 63 16.02 14.45 21.13
N ILE A 64 16.50 13.20 21.25
CA ILE A 64 16.92 12.39 20.09
C ILE A 64 15.74 12.13 19.15
N LEU A 65 14.57 11.76 19.68
CA LEU A 65 13.38 11.52 18.87
C LEU A 65 12.93 12.77 18.10
N ILE A 66 13.03 13.95 18.72
CA ILE A 66 12.79 15.23 18.04
C ILE A 66 13.82 15.41 16.92
N GLY A 67 15.11 15.23 17.21
CA GLY A 67 16.18 15.38 16.23
C GLY A 67 16.00 14.46 15.01
N VAL A 68 15.73 13.17 15.25
CA VAL A 68 15.46 12.18 14.19
C VAL A 68 14.22 12.58 13.37
N GLY A 69 13.16 13.04 14.03
CA GLY A 69 11.96 13.52 13.37
C GLY A 69 12.22 14.74 12.47
N LEU A 70 12.99 15.72 12.94
CA LEU A 70 13.37 16.89 12.14
C LEU A 70 14.25 16.53 10.95
N ILE A 71 15.21 15.61 11.12
CA ILE A 71 16.05 15.11 10.03
C ILE A 71 15.17 14.43 8.97
N GLY A 72 14.24 13.56 9.38
CA GLY A 72 13.36 12.89 8.44
C GLY A 72 12.42 13.84 7.70
N LEU A 73 11.92 14.90 8.37
CA LEU A 73 11.17 15.97 7.71
C LEU A 73 12.03 16.73 6.69
N ALA A 74 13.27 17.08 7.04
CA ALA A 74 14.19 17.73 6.12
C ALA A 74 14.44 16.86 4.88
N LEU A 75 14.64 15.55 5.05
CA LEU A 75 14.77 14.60 3.95
C LEU A 75 13.49 14.48 3.11
N ALA A 76 12.31 14.48 3.74
CA ALA A 76 11.05 14.46 3.00
C ALA A 76 10.87 15.72 2.14
N LEU A 77 11.22 16.89 2.68
CA LEU A 77 11.19 18.16 1.97
C LEU A 77 12.20 18.21 0.83
N THR A 78 13.42 17.71 1.04
CA THR A 78 14.43 17.67 -0.04
C THR A 78 13.97 16.75 -1.17
N LEU A 79 13.36 15.60 -0.86
CA LEU A 79 12.80 14.69 -1.86
C LEU A 79 11.64 15.35 -2.63
N GLY A 80 10.79 16.10 -1.94
CA GLY A 80 9.72 16.89 -2.53
C GLY A 80 10.25 17.99 -3.47
N ALA A 81 11.28 18.73 -3.04
CA ALA A 81 11.93 19.77 -3.83
C ALA A 81 12.61 19.19 -5.08
N LEU A 82 13.34 18.07 -4.94
CA LEU A 82 13.96 17.39 -6.07
C LEU A 82 12.94 16.89 -7.09
N ARG A 83 11.73 16.50 -6.65
CA ARG A 83 10.66 16.11 -7.57
C ARG A 83 10.19 17.26 -8.47
N ALA A 84 10.35 18.51 -8.07
CA ALA A 84 10.02 19.66 -8.93
C ALA A 84 10.89 19.74 -10.19
N PHE A 85 12.08 19.14 -10.17
CA PHE A 85 13.00 19.11 -11.31
C PHE A 85 12.87 17.83 -12.16
N ALA A 86 11.97 16.91 -11.80
CA ALA A 86 11.79 15.66 -12.53
C ALA A 86 10.98 15.88 -13.83
N PRO A 87 11.37 15.29 -14.97
CA PRO A 87 10.62 15.38 -16.22
C PRO A 87 9.15 14.97 -16.04
N ALA A 88 8.24 15.78 -16.56
CA ALA A 88 6.82 15.45 -16.59
C ALA A 88 6.62 14.18 -17.43
N PRO A 89 5.83 13.20 -16.97
CA PRO A 89 5.51 12.05 -17.78
C PRO A 89 4.78 12.50 -19.05
N THR A 90 5.26 12.07 -20.21
CA THR A 90 4.58 12.29 -21.49
C THR A 90 3.18 11.73 -21.37
N VAL A 91 2.18 12.62 -21.41
CA VAL A 91 0.79 12.21 -21.51
C VAL A 91 0.59 11.78 -22.95
N GLU A 92 0.53 10.48 -23.18
CA GLU A 92 0.09 9.93 -24.45
C GLU A 92 -1.41 10.26 -24.57
N VAL A 93 -1.72 11.30 -25.35
CA VAL A 93 -3.10 11.63 -25.70
C VAL A 93 -3.57 10.55 -26.65
N ILE A 94 -4.27 9.55 -26.11
CA ILE A 94 -5.03 8.62 -26.93
C ILE A 94 -6.18 9.44 -27.50
N GLU A 95 -6.13 9.75 -28.79
CA GLU A 95 -7.28 10.29 -29.51
C GLU A 95 -8.47 9.35 -29.26
N ALA A 96 -9.57 9.90 -28.76
CA ALA A 96 -10.81 9.14 -28.66
C ALA A 96 -11.17 8.69 -30.07
N ALA A 97 -11.33 7.38 -30.27
CA ALA A 97 -11.80 6.83 -31.54
C ALA A 97 -13.06 7.59 -31.96
N ALA A 98 -13.00 8.29 -33.09
CA ALA A 98 -14.16 8.91 -33.69
C ALA A 98 -15.08 7.80 -34.19
N TRP A 99 -16.09 7.46 -33.42
CA TRP A 99 -17.15 6.53 -33.80
C TRP A 99 -18.14 7.25 -34.74
N ASP A 100 -17.67 7.65 -35.92
CA ASP A 100 -18.50 8.26 -36.98
C ASP A 100 -18.58 7.35 -38.22
N GLU A 101 -18.79 6.05 -38.01
CA GLU A 101 -19.27 5.18 -39.09
C GLU A 101 -20.52 4.41 -38.65
N PRO A 102 -21.65 4.55 -39.36
CA PRO A 102 -22.79 3.67 -39.15
C PRO A 102 -22.39 2.26 -39.58
N VAL A 103 -22.26 1.37 -38.60
CA VAL A 103 -21.99 -0.05 -38.84
C VAL A 103 -23.25 -0.66 -39.46
N GLU A 104 -23.27 -0.82 -40.78
CA GLU A 104 -24.32 -1.59 -41.46
C GLU A 104 -24.10 -3.08 -41.14
N ALA A 105 -24.97 -3.63 -40.29
CA ALA A 105 -24.90 -5.02 -39.84
C ALA A 105 -25.26 -5.98 -41.00
N THR A 106 -24.30 -6.31 -41.85
CA THR A 106 -24.45 -7.44 -42.78
C THR A 106 -24.15 -8.73 -42.04
N SER A 107 -25.19 -9.43 -41.60
CA SER A 107 -25.09 -10.80 -41.12
C SER A 107 -24.76 -11.72 -42.29
N PRO A 108 -23.68 -12.54 -42.25
CA PRO A 108 -23.48 -13.57 -43.25
C PRO A 108 -24.42 -14.74 -42.95
N VAL A 109 -25.43 -14.94 -43.80
CA VAL A 109 -26.21 -16.19 -43.82
C VAL A 109 -25.30 -17.28 -44.38
N ALA A 110 -24.93 -18.25 -43.54
CA ALA A 110 -24.21 -19.44 -43.97
C ALA A 110 -25.13 -20.35 -44.82
N PRO A 111 -24.65 -20.95 -45.92
CA PRO A 111 -25.46 -21.84 -46.73
C PRO A 111 -25.73 -23.16 -45.98
N VAL A 112 -26.99 -23.57 -45.97
CA VAL A 112 -27.45 -24.87 -45.43
C VAL A 112 -26.88 -25.97 -46.32
N ALA A 113 -26.04 -26.84 -45.73
CA ALA A 113 -25.56 -28.06 -46.37
C ALA A 113 -26.63 -29.16 -46.27
N GLU A 114 -27.02 -29.70 -47.42
CA GLU A 114 -27.95 -30.81 -47.58
C GLU A 114 -27.32 -32.13 -47.10
N ALA A 115 -28.04 -32.86 -46.25
CA ALA A 115 -27.60 -34.11 -45.64
C ALA A 115 -28.01 -35.32 -46.51
N PRO A 116 -27.17 -36.37 -46.65
CA PRO A 116 -27.63 -37.68 -47.07
C PRO A 116 -27.98 -38.58 -45.86
N ALA A 117 -28.94 -39.47 -46.11
CA ALA A 117 -29.77 -40.20 -45.17
C ALA A 117 -29.09 -41.35 -44.38
N GLU A 118 -29.80 -41.71 -43.31
CA GLU A 118 -29.60 -42.76 -42.30
C GLU A 118 -29.08 -44.13 -42.76
N THR A 119 -28.34 -44.79 -41.88
CA THR A 119 -28.46 -46.24 -41.66
C THR A 119 -28.57 -46.51 -40.17
N VAL A 120 -29.73 -47.03 -39.77
CA VAL A 120 -30.09 -47.41 -38.41
C VAL A 120 -29.76 -48.90 -38.19
N VAL A 121 -29.03 -49.21 -37.12
CA VAL A 121 -29.12 -50.51 -36.43
C VAL A 121 -29.13 -50.25 -34.91
N ALA A 122 -30.15 -50.76 -34.23
CA ALA A 122 -30.45 -50.68 -32.80
C ALA A 122 -30.32 -52.09 -32.14
N PRO A 123 -30.53 -52.33 -30.82
CA PRO A 123 -30.05 -51.63 -29.60
C PRO A 123 -29.54 -52.54 -28.44
N ALA A 124 -28.84 -51.94 -27.45
CA ALA A 124 -28.80 -52.16 -25.97
C ALA A 124 -28.24 -53.49 -25.34
N PRO A 125 -27.88 -53.58 -24.03
CA PRO A 125 -28.00 -52.62 -22.90
C PRO A 125 -26.75 -52.47 -21.96
N ALA A 126 -27.00 -51.75 -20.85
CA ALA A 126 -26.14 -51.19 -19.80
C ALA A 126 -25.31 -52.15 -18.91
N ALA A 127 -24.30 -51.58 -18.24
CA ALA A 127 -23.99 -51.88 -16.84
C ALA A 127 -23.16 -50.74 -16.19
N ASP A 128 -23.68 -50.24 -15.08
CA ASP A 128 -23.03 -49.40 -14.09
C ASP A 128 -21.73 -50.02 -13.55
N THR A 129 -20.75 -49.19 -13.15
CA THR A 129 -19.93 -49.54 -11.98
C THR A 129 -19.56 -48.28 -11.19
N GLU A 130 -20.02 -48.35 -9.95
CA GLU A 130 -19.93 -47.48 -8.79
C GLU A 130 -18.52 -47.50 -8.15
N VAL A 131 -18.08 -46.33 -7.67
CA VAL A 131 -17.35 -46.00 -6.42
C VAL A 131 -16.21 -46.91 -5.91
N ALA A 132 -15.05 -46.30 -5.59
CA ALA A 132 -14.32 -46.55 -4.32
C ALA A 132 -13.33 -45.42 -3.96
N GLU A 133 -13.58 -44.78 -2.81
CA GLU A 133 -12.73 -43.84 -2.06
C GLU A 133 -11.55 -44.51 -1.32
N THR A 134 -10.35 -43.87 -1.37
CA THR A 134 -9.33 -43.63 -0.27
C THR A 134 -8.71 -44.84 0.50
N PRO A 135 -7.64 -44.73 1.34
CA PRO A 135 -7.03 -43.54 1.96
C PRO A 135 -5.49 -43.45 2.06
N VAL A 136 -5.09 -42.27 2.56
CA VAL A 136 -3.78 -41.84 3.06
C VAL A 136 -3.30 -42.73 4.21
N THR A 137 -2.01 -43.09 4.21
CA THR A 137 -1.32 -43.68 5.37
C THR A 137 -0.25 -42.73 5.89
N ARG A 138 -0.19 -42.70 7.23
CA ARG A 138 0.56 -41.84 8.15
C ARG A 138 2.07 -42.09 8.15
#